data_AF-A0A2Z6ANJ1-F1
#
_entry.id   AF-A0A2Z6ANJ1-F1
#
_cell.length_a   1.000
_cell.length_b   1.000
_cell.length_c   1.000
_cell.angle_alpha   90.00
_cell.angle_beta   90.00
_cell.angle_gamma   90.00
#
_symmetry.space_group_name_H-M   'P 1'
#
loop_
_entity.id
_entity.type
_entity.pdbx_description
1 polymer ?
#
loop_
_entity_poly.entity_id
_entity_poly.type
_entity_poly.pdbx_seq_one_letter_code
_entity_poly.pdbx_strand_id
1 'polypeptide(L)'
;MTSEATLDAFRRTVIDTLARAERAAAQPDFAGAAVGDMLEHNVRRVALDPFLDALGWSIQNRAEEARVVGETTLFIDYLGVDEHTRVAEMIFEAKALNASWIIGQGDYAGRPTAEVVAAAINHLNGGAPKDSPVTKEWLKRLEQVRDYVVGVEAKGGAIVQRAAIGSARWIVILKDPGKAFLKKVIEAEDVLALQANQMVERSDHIYQLLSAEALKTAQREPVHPDELVLHLPNGGDIRRLFRATHVTRDVSTDPYAPQPSIYVNAWLIAQRKDGALLTIRAREPALILPANPKFFEDHLGDLLERSDQMLAELRASYPVELPALSPIGAFPNFVSDTANSPVRRDRTGSNYLVATGLEAHYLRAGPVVDCAYHSHEVCRLANMADEPQPVTARSYERRSFFITNEAHHCAHRQIQNAKRGAPACPIDVFEAKLCCRACTLQDWCWSSEKLKAAPCGTGVAAA
;
A
#
# COMPACT_ATOMS: atom_id res chain seq x y z
N MET A 1 -21.10 16.26 0.03
CA MET A 1 -20.90 16.63 1.45
C MET A 1 -19.40 16.81 1.66
N THR A 2 -18.98 17.79 2.46
CA THR A 2 -17.56 17.97 2.80
C THR A 2 -17.09 16.80 3.68
N SER A 3 -15.82 16.41 3.60
CA SER A 3 -15.23 15.34 4.43
C SER A 3 -15.43 15.58 5.93
N GLU A 4 -15.46 16.85 6.34
CA GLU A 4 -15.70 17.30 7.71
C GLU A 4 -17.13 16.97 8.19
N ALA A 5 -18.15 17.16 7.36
CA ALA A 5 -19.53 16.83 7.72
C ALA A 5 -19.76 15.32 7.87
N THR A 6 -19.07 14.52 7.06
CA THR A 6 -19.11 13.05 7.15
C THR A 6 -18.41 12.56 8.41
N LEU A 7 -17.26 13.15 8.75
CA LEU A 7 -16.52 12.82 9.97
C LEU A 7 -17.33 13.18 11.24
N ASP A 8 -17.99 14.34 11.27
CA ASP A 8 -18.85 14.73 12.38
C ASP A 8 -20.09 13.82 12.53
N ALA A 9 -20.64 13.33 11.41
CA ALA A 9 -21.69 12.33 11.43
C ALA A 9 -21.18 10.98 11.98
N PHE A 10 -19.98 10.56 11.59
CA PHE A 10 -19.36 9.35 12.12
C PHE A 10 -19.11 9.46 13.63
N ARG A 11 -18.53 10.58 14.10
CA ARG A 11 -18.27 10.81 15.52
C ARG A 11 -19.54 10.74 16.37
N ARG A 12 -20.63 11.35 15.91
CA ARG A 12 -21.95 11.24 16.56
C ARG A 12 -22.43 9.79 16.60
N THR A 13 -22.23 9.04 15.51
CA THR A 13 -22.59 7.62 15.47
C THR A 13 -21.79 6.81 16.48
N VAL A 14 -20.48 7.07 16.65
CA VAL A 14 -19.68 6.41 17.69
C VAL A 14 -20.28 6.65 19.08
N ILE A 15 -20.61 7.90 19.41
CA ILE A 15 -21.24 8.24 20.71
C ILE A 15 -22.56 7.49 20.89
N ASP A 16 -23.42 7.51 19.87
CA ASP A 16 -24.72 6.85 19.90
C ASP A 16 -24.60 5.33 20.03
N THR A 17 -23.66 4.72 19.30
CA THR A 17 -23.36 3.29 19.34
C THR A 17 -22.96 2.85 20.74
N LEU A 18 -22.02 3.57 21.37
CA LEU A 18 -21.59 3.27 22.74
C LEU A 18 -22.77 3.40 23.73
N ALA A 19 -23.57 4.47 23.60
CA ALA A 19 -24.71 4.70 24.47
C ALA A 19 -25.84 3.68 24.27
N ARG A 20 -26.08 3.21 23.03
CA ARG A 20 -27.06 2.16 22.73
C ARG A 20 -26.64 0.83 23.32
N ALA A 21 -25.37 0.47 23.22
CA ALA A 21 -24.85 -0.78 23.77
C ALA A 21 -24.99 -0.82 25.30
N GLU A 22 -24.64 0.27 26.00
CA GLU A 22 -24.81 0.37 27.46
C GLU A 22 -26.29 0.29 27.87
N ARG A 23 -27.19 0.98 27.15
CA ARG A 23 -28.64 0.90 27.42
C ARG A 23 -29.20 -0.50 27.20
N ALA A 24 -28.79 -1.16 26.12
CA ALA A 24 -29.26 -2.50 25.79
C ALA A 24 -28.77 -3.53 26.81
N ALA A 25 -27.55 -3.39 27.33
CA ALA A 25 -27.03 -4.25 28.39
C ALA A 25 -27.72 -4.03 29.76
N ALA A 26 -28.33 -2.87 29.97
CA ALA A 26 -29.08 -2.56 31.19
C ALA A 26 -30.54 -3.01 31.16
N GLN A 27 -31.05 -3.52 30.03
CA GLN A 27 -32.43 -3.94 29.87
C GLN A 27 -32.54 -5.48 29.82
N PRO A 28 -33.48 -6.08 30.57
CA PRO A 28 -33.78 -7.50 30.43
C PRO A 28 -34.49 -7.76 29.09
N ASP A 29 -34.20 -8.91 28.47
CA ASP A 29 -34.76 -9.28 27.14
C ASP A 29 -36.29 -9.34 27.14
N PHE A 30 -36.91 -9.62 28.29
CA PHE A 30 -38.36 -9.60 28.51
C PHE A 30 -38.70 -9.39 29.99
N ALA A 31 -39.95 -9.04 30.29
CA ALA A 31 -40.41 -8.84 31.66
C ALA A 31 -40.24 -10.14 32.49
N GLY A 32 -39.43 -10.07 33.54
CA GLY A 32 -39.11 -11.21 34.42
C GLY A 32 -37.81 -11.95 34.06
N ALA A 33 -37.13 -11.59 32.97
CA ALA A 33 -35.77 -12.07 32.71
C ALA A 33 -34.77 -11.39 33.64
N ALA A 34 -33.74 -12.12 34.06
CA ALA A 34 -32.59 -11.50 34.69
C ALA A 34 -31.86 -10.62 33.65
N VAL A 35 -31.31 -9.49 34.10
CA VAL A 35 -30.35 -8.74 33.28
C VAL A 35 -29.12 -9.62 33.12
N GLY A 36 -28.94 -10.16 31.93
CA GLY A 36 -27.84 -11.06 31.57
C GLY A 36 -26.82 -10.37 30.67
N ASP A 37 -25.69 -11.04 30.45
CA ASP A 37 -24.66 -10.55 29.52
C ASP A 37 -25.21 -10.46 28.09
N MET A 38 -25.02 -9.31 27.45
CA MET A 38 -25.47 -9.07 26.09
C MET A 38 -24.72 -9.98 25.11
N LEU A 39 -25.44 -10.89 24.46
CA LEU A 39 -24.89 -11.80 23.45
C LEU A 39 -24.28 -11.04 22.26
N GLU A 40 -23.26 -11.63 21.65
CA GLU A 40 -22.51 -11.05 20.52
C GLU A 40 -23.42 -10.64 19.36
N HIS A 41 -24.38 -11.47 18.98
CA HIS A 41 -25.38 -11.15 17.95
C HIS A 41 -26.18 -9.87 18.25
N ASN A 42 -26.53 -9.63 19.52
CA ASN A 42 -27.25 -8.43 19.90
C ASN A 42 -26.34 -7.20 19.79
N VAL A 43 -25.07 -7.31 20.21
CA VAL A 43 -24.07 -6.22 20.08
C VAL A 43 -23.84 -5.87 18.61
N ARG A 44 -23.70 -6.88 17.76
CA ARG A 44 -23.60 -6.74 16.30
C ARG A 44 -24.73 -5.84 15.77
N ARG A 45 -25.98 -6.23 16.04
CA ARG A 45 -27.17 -5.51 15.56
C ARG A 45 -27.33 -4.09 16.11
N VAL A 46 -27.16 -3.88 17.42
CA VAL A 46 -27.51 -2.57 18.03
C VAL A 46 -26.39 -1.54 17.95
N ALA A 47 -25.15 -2.00 17.75
CA ALA A 47 -23.95 -1.17 17.91
C ALA A 47 -23.00 -1.26 16.72
N LEU A 48 -22.61 -2.48 16.29
CA LEU A 48 -21.58 -2.64 15.26
C LEU A 48 -22.12 -2.43 13.84
N ASP A 49 -23.34 -2.87 13.51
CA ASP A 49 -23.91 -2.61 12.18
C ASP A 49 -24.05 -1.11 11.92
N PRO A 50 -24.64 -0.29 12.82
CA PRO A 50 -24.69 1.17 12.63
C PRO A 50 -23.29 1.82 12.57
N PHE A 51 -22.33 1.29 13.33
CA PHE A 51 -20.95 1.78 13.30
C PHE A 51 -20.29 1.51 11.94
N LEU A 52 -20.46 0.30 11.38
CA LEU A 52 -19.95 -0.07 10.06
C LEU A 52 -20.68 0.67 8.94
N ASP A 53 -22.00 0.87 9.06
CA ASP A 53 -22.78 1.68 8.12
C ASP A 53 -22.27 3.12 8.06
N ALA A 54 -21.96 3.73 9.22
CA ALA A 54 -21.40 5.08 9.29
C ALA A 54 -19.95 5.18 8.77
N LEU A 55 -19.23 4.06 8.69
CA LEU A 55 -17.95 3.94 7.97
C LEU A 55 -18.15 3.75 6.46
N GLY A 56 -19.38 3.62 5.97
CA GLY A 56 -19.69 3.40 4.55
C GLY A 56 -19.66 1.94 4.12
N TRP A 57 -19.66 0.99 5.07
CA TRP A 57 -19.80 -0.44 4.80
C TRP A 57 -21.26 -0.84 4.91
N SER A 58 -21.98 -0.80 3.80
CA SER A 58 -23.39 -1.18 3.69
C SER A 58 -23.56 -2.64 3.24
N ILE A 59 -24.79 -3.14 3.21
CA ILE A 59 -25.13 -4.47 2.69
C ILE A 59 -24.64 -4.75 1.25
N GLN A 60 -24.38 -3.71 0.44
CA GLN A 60 -23.88 -3.87 -0.92
C GLN A 60 -22.39 -4.24 -0.96
N ASN A 61 -21.61 -3.69 -0.02
CA ASN A 61 -20.15 -3.79 0.03
C ASN A 61 -19.64 -4.39 1.34
N ARG A 62 -20.50 -5.06 2.11
CA ARG A 62 -20.21 -5.81 3.33
C ARG A 62 -20.90 -7.16 3.25
N ALA A 63 -20.15 -8.23 3.45
CA ALA A 63 -20.68 -9.57 3.67
C ALA A 63 -20.62 -9.90 5.17
N GLU A 64 -21.71 -10.40 5.71
CA GLU A 64 -21.78 -10.87 7.10
C GLU A 64 -21.63 -12.40 7.13
N GLU A 65 -20.96 -12.91 8.16
CA GLU A 65 -20.68 -14.36 8.31
C GLU A 65 -20.06 -14.95 7.02
N ALA A 66 -19.09 -14.23 6.47
CA ALA A 66 -18.47 -14.57 5.21
C ALA A 66 -17.60 -15.83 5.36
N ARG A 67 -17.83 -16.83 4.51
CA ARG A 67 -17.05 -18.08 4.51
C ARG A 67 -15.66 -17.89 3.92
N VAL A 68 -14.64 -18.27 4.69
CA VAL A 68 -13.25 -18.21 4.25
C VAL A 68 -12.96 -19.26 3.17
N VAL A 69 -13.32 -20.54 3.38
CA VAL A 69 -13.14 -21.64 2.42
C VAL A 69 -14.41 -22.50 2.36
N GLY A 70 -14.74 -23.04 1.18
CA GLY A 70 -16.02 -23.72 0.90
C GLY A 70 -16.33 -24.93 1.80
N GLU A 71 -15.30 -25.57 2.37
CA GLU A 71 -15.44 -26.74 3.25
C GLU A 71 -15.03 -26.46 4.72
N THR A 72 -14.67 -25.22 5.08
CA THR A 72 -14.27 -24.90 6.47
C THR A 72 -15.42 -24.32 7.28
N THR A 73 -15.36 -24.47 8.60
CA THR A 73 -16.28 -23.85 9.57
C THR A 73 -15.85 -22.45 10.00
N LEU A 74 -14.96 -21.79 9.24
CA LEU A 74 -14.46 -20.46 9.56
C LEU A 74 -15.33 -19.40 8.89
N PHE A 75 -16.00 -18.59 9.72
CA PHE A 75 -16.89 -17.52 9.31
C PHE A 75 -16.35 -16.19 9.83
N ILE A 76 -16.09 -15.25 8.93
CA ILE A 76 -15.72 -13.88 9.26
C ILE A 76 -16.98 -13.11 9.61
N ASP A 77 -17.05 -12.48 10.79
CA ASP A 77 -18.24 -11.72 11.20
C ASP A 77 -18.63 -10.65 10.17
N TYR A 78 -17.67 -9.83 9.75
CA TYR A 78 -17.85 -8.85 8.68
C TYR A 78 -16.65 -8.81 7.75
N LEU A 79 -16.92 -8.97 6.46
CA LEU A 79 -15.97 -8.79 5.38
C LEU A 79 -16.39 -7.60 4.51
N GLY A 80 -15.64 -6.50 4.61
CA GLY A 80 -15.75 -5.38 3.69
C GLY A 80 -15.12 -5.74 2.35
N VAL A 81 -15.84 -5.51 1.27
CA VAL A 81 -15.38 -5.78 -0.10
C VAL A 81 -15.56 -4.55 -0.98
N ASP A 82 -14.75 -4.44 -2.02
CA ASP A 82 -15.04 -3.50 -3.08
C ASP A 82 -16.34 -3.89 -3.81
N GLU A 83 -17.17 -2.91 -4.15
CA GLU A 83 -18.51 -3.16 -4.68
C GLU A 83 -18.46 -3.73 -6.10
N HIS A 84 -17.47 -3.32 -6.88
CA HIS A 84 -17.34 -3.68 -8.29
C HIS A 84 -16.51 -4.95 -8.48
N THR A 85 -15.33 -4.99 -7.88
CA THR A 85 -14.36 -6.06 -8.06
C THR A 85 -14.58 -7.22 -7.09
N ARG A 86 -15.38 -7.02 -6.03
CA ARG A 86 -15.61 -7.97 -4.93
C ARG A 86 -14.34 -8.39 -4.19
N VAL A 87 -13.25 -7.64 -4.36
CA VAL A 87 -11.99 -7.88 -3.65
C VAL A 87 -12.15 -7.50 -2.18
N ALA A 88 -11.60 -8.32 -1.29
CA ALA A 88 -11.66 -8.09 0.15
C ALA A 88 -10.76 -6.91 0.58
N GLU A 89 -11.32 -5.99 1.36
CA GLU A 89 -10.68 -4.74 1.77
C GLU A 89 -10.47 -4.67 3.28
N MET A 90 -11.45 -5.14 4.06
CA MET A 90 -11.44 -5.04 5.51
C MET A 90 -12.01 -6.31 6.13
N ILE A 91 -11.36 -6.80 7.19
CA ILE A 91 -11.93 -7.78 8.11
C ILE A 91 -12.32 -7.07 9.40
N PHE A 92 -13.51 -7.33 9.90
CA PHE A 92 -13.91 -6.90 11.25
C PHE A 92 -14.48 -8.10 12.00
N GLU A 93 -13.78 -8.51 13.06
CA GLU A 93 -14.19 -9.56 13.98
C GLU A 93 -14.90 -8.91 15.19
N ALA A 94 -16.16 -9.27 15.37
CA ALA A 94 -16.99 -8.74 16.44
C ALA A 94 -16.79 -9.53 17.73
N LYS A 95 -17.02 -8.84 18.86
CA LYS A 95 -17.04 -9.46 20.18
C LYS A 95 -18.19 -8.93 21.01
N ALA A 96 -18.66 -9.78 21.93
CA ALA A 96 -19.66 -9.43 22.93
C ALA A 96 -19.24 -8.21 23.78
N LEU A 97 -20.22 -7.57 24.42
CA LEU A 97 -19.99 -6.32 25.16
C LEU A 97 -19.07 -6.52 26.37
N ASN A 98 -19.19 -7.68 27.02
CA ASN A 98 -18.38 -8.07 28.18
C ASN A 98 -17.01 -8.65 27.79
N ALA A 99 -16.68 -8.69 26.49
CA ALA A 99 -15.40 -9.22 26.03
C ALA A 99 -14.24 -8.44 26.65
N SER A 100 -13.32 -9.18 27.25
CA SER A 100 -12.14 -8.64 27.95
C SER A 100 -11.30 -7.73 27.05
N TRP A 101 -10.82 -6.61 27.60
CA TRP A 101 -9.76 -5.79 27.00
C TRP A 101 -8.42 -6.54 27.01
N ILE A 102 -7.55 -6.28 26.04
CA ILE A 102 -6.24 -6.93 25.98
C ILE A 102 -5.28 -6.33 27.00
N ILE A 103 -4.74 -7.20 27.85
CA ILE A 103 -3.80 -6.84 28.92
C ILE A 103 -2.58 -7.75 28.78
N GLY A 104 -1.39 -7.15 28.91
CA GLY A 104 -0.13 -7.88 28.86
C GLY A 104 0.11 -8.76 30.09
N GLN A 105 0.80 -9.87 29.89
CA GLN A 105 1.20 -10.83 30.91
C GLN A 105 2.73 -10.91 31.00
N GLY A 106 3.24 -11.32 32.17
CA GLY A 106 4.69 -11.43 32.41
C GLY A 106 5.41 -10.10 32.16
N ASP A 107 6.45 -10.15 31.33
CA ASP A 107 7.29 -8.99 30.96
C ASP A 107 6.54 -7.89 30.18
N TYR A 108 5.32 -8.17 29.74
CA TYR A 108 4.43 -7.25 29.03
C TYR A 108 3.36 -6.63 29.93
N ALA A 109 3.31 -7.01 31.21
CA ALA A 109 2.39 -6.40 32.17
C ALA A 109 2.65 -4.89 32.30
N GLY A 110 1.58 -4.08 32.17
CA GLY A 110 1.66 -2.62 32.26
C GLY A 110 2.21 -1.89 31.03
N ARG A 111 2.61 -2.61 29.97
CA ARG A 111 3.05 -2.00 28.71
C ARG A 111 1.89 -1.40 27.92
N PRO A 112 2.15 -0.42 27.02
CA PRO A 112 1.14 0.09 26.10
C PRO A 112 0.47 -1.03 25.31
N THR A 113 -0.86 -0.97 25.17
CA THR A 113 -1.64 -2.05 24.54
C THR A 113 -1.19 -2.35 23.11
N ALA A 114 -0.76 -1.35 22.35
CA ALA A 114 -0.24 -1.55 21.00
C ALA A 114 1.04 -2.44 21.00
N GLU A 115 1.95 -2.25 21.95
CA GLU A 115 3.12 -3.12 22.13
C GLU A 115 2.71 -4.53 22.53
N VAL A 116 1.72 -4.67 23.41
CA VAL A 116 1.20 -5.98 23.84
C VAL A 116 0.60 -6.75 22.66
N VAL A 117 -0.20 -6.09 21.81
CA VAL A 117 -0.79 -6.70 20.61
C VAL A 117 0.30 -7.11 19.62
N ALA A 118 1.25 -6.22 19.32
CA ALA A 118 2.34 -6.53 18.41
C ALA A 118 3.18 -7.70 18.90
N ALA A 119 3.52 -7.73 20.20
CA ALA A 119 4.24 -8.84 20.82
C ALA A 119 3.45 -10.15 20.77
N ALA A 120 2.14 -10.11 21.03
CA ALA A 120 1.28 -11.29 20.95
C ALA A 120 1.20 -11.86 19.54
N ILE A 121 1.10 -11.01 18.51
CA ILE A 121 1.12 -11.44 17.11
C ILE A 121 2.48 -12.01 16.73
N ASN A 122 3.59 -11.38 17.13
CA ASN A 122 4.93 -11.92 16.92
C ASN A 122 5.10 -13.28 17.62
N HIS A 123 4.50 -13.47 18.79
CA HIS A 123 4.51 -14.75 19.51
C HIS A 123 3.80 -15.87 18.73
N LEU A 124 2.75 -15.57 17.93
CA LEU A 124 2.08 -16.55 17.07
C LEU A 124 3.02 -17.18 16.03
N ASN A 125 4.19 -16.60 15.78
CA ASN A 125 5.16 -17.05 14.77
C ASN A 125 6.16 -18.10 15.28
N GLY A 126 5.92 -18.72 16.44
CA GLY A 126 6.74 -19.82 16.96
C GLY A 126 6.99 -19.80 18.46
N GLY A 127 6.30 -18.95 19.21
CA GLY A 127 6.38 -18.88 20.67
C GLY A 127 5.73 -20.08 21.35
N ALA A 128 6.25 -20.47 22.52
CA ALA A 128 5.65 -21.50 23.34
C ALA A 128 4.42 -20.94 24.10
N PRO A 129 3.26 -21.62 24.14
CA PRO A 129 2.02 -21.07 24.72
C PRO A 129 2.11 -20.55 26.16
N LYS A 130 3.03 -21.10 26.96
CA LYS A 130 3.29 -20.69 28.35
C LYS A 130 3.95 -19.31 28.47
N ASP A 131 4.61 -18.86 27.42
CA ASP A 131 5.36 -17.59 27.34
C ASP A 131 4.56 -16.53 26.57
N SER A 132 3.26 -16.75 26.38
CA SER A 132 2.37 -15.84 25.65
C SER A 132 2.32 -14.46 26.34
N PRO A 133 2.50 -13.36 25.59
CA PRO A 133 2.39 -12.00 26.13
C PRO A 133 0.97 -11.65 26.60
N VAL A 134 -0.03 -12.46 26.26
CA VAL A 134 -1.45 -12.22 26.53
C VAL A 134 -2.15 -13.49 27.00
N THR A 135 -3.36 -13.33 27.54
CA THR A 135 -4.22 -14.46 27.92
C THR A 135 -4.48 -15.41 26.75
N LYS A 136 -4.73 -16.69 27.06
CA LYS A 136 -5.10 -17.72 26.06
C LYS A 136 -6.33 -17.32 25.22
N GLU A 137 -7.27 -16.60 25.83
CA GLU A 137 -8.45 -16.09 25.12
C GLU A 137 -8.05 -15.09 24.02
N TRP A 138 -7.23 -14.11 24.35
CA TRP A 138 -6.76 -13.12 23.39
C TRP A 138 -5.86 -13.71 22.32
N LEU A 139 -5.00 -14.66 22.67
CA LEU A 139 -4.17 -15.37 21.70
C LEU A 139 -5.03 -16.06 20.64
N LYS A 140 -6.11 -16.74 21.05
CA LYS A 140 -7.07 -17.37 20.13
C LYS A 140 -7.78 -16.36 19.22
N ARG A 141 -8.16 -15.19 19.74
CA ARG A 141 -8.80 -14.14 18.92
C ARG A 141 -7.84 -13.65 17.82
N LEU A 142 -6.56 -13.48 18.16
CA LEU A 142 -5.52 -13.08 17.20
C LEU A 142 -5.23 -14.20 16.17
N GLU A 143 -5.20 -15.47 16.61
CA GLU A 143 -5.10 -16.64 15.72
C GLU A 143 -6.27 -16.69 14.72
N GLN A 144 -7.49 -16.44 15.20
CA GLN A 144 -8.69 -16.43 14.36
C GLN A 144 -8.60 -15.37 13.26
N VAL A 145 -8.20 -14.14 13.60
CA VAL A 145 -7.98 -13.08 12.60
C VAL A 145 -6.84 -13.43 11.64
N ARG A 146 -5.73 -14.00 12.13
CA ARG A 146 -4.64 -14.50 11.27
C ARG A 146 -5.18 -15.48 10.24
N ASP A 147 -5.96 -16.46 10.68
CA ASP A 147 -6.48 -17.53 9.83
C ASP A 147 -7.45 -16.97 8.78
N TYR A 148 -8.21 -15.92 9.10
CA TYR A 148 -9.02 -15.20 8.11
C TYR A 148 -8.17 -14.46 7.08
N VAL A 149 -7.16 -13.71 7.51
CA VAL A 149 -6.28 -12.96 6.61
C VAL A 149 -5.56 -13.90 5.64
N VAL A 150 -5.00 -14.99 6.17
CA VAL A 150 -4.35 -16.04 5.38
C VAL A 150 -5.34 -16.71 4.43
N GLY A 151 -6.54 -17.07 4.90
CA GLY A 151 -7.51 -17.76 4.08
C GLY A 151 -8.13 -16.89 2.98
N VAL A 152 -8.33 -15.60 3.24
CA VAL A 152 -8.77 -14.62 2.24
C VAL A 152 -7.70 -14.43 1.16
N GLU A 153 -6.43 -14.30 1.55
CA GLU A 153 -5.32 -14.17 0.60
C GLU A 153 -5.17 -15.43 -0.26
N ALA A 154 -5.21 -16.62 0.34
CA ALA A 154 -5.05 -17.88 -0.38
C ALA A 154 -6.16 -18.13 -1.42
N LYS A 155 -7.38 -17.66 -1.16
CA LYS A 155 -8.55 -17.87 -2.06
C LYS A 155 -8.72 -16.77 -3.09
N GLY A 156 -8.51 -15.52 -2.69
CA GLY A 156 -8.78 -14.34 -3.51
C GLY A 156 -7.55 -13.71 -4.15
N GLY A 157 -6.33 -14.13 -3.76
CA GLY A 157 -5.07 -13.52 -4.17
C GLY A 157 -4.86 -12.08 -3.65
N ALA A 158 -5.75 -11.61 -2.77
CA ALA A 158 -5.76 -10.25 -2.27
C ALA A 158 -5.54 -10.22 -0.76
N ILE A 159 -4.66 -9.32 -0.33
CA ILE A 159 -4.41 -9.03 1.07
C ILE A 159 -5.36 -7.91 1.49
N VAL A 160 -6.14 -8.15 2.55
CA VAL A 160 -7.02 -7.13 3.14
C VAL A 160 -6.18 -5.95 3.66
N GLN A 161 -6.66 -4.73 3.46
CA GLN A 161 -5.93 -3.53 3.87
C GLN A 161 -5.96 -3.32 5.38
N ARG A 162 -7.05 -3.72 6.04
CA ARG A 162 -7.22 -3.56 7.49
C ARG A 162 -7.87 -4.80 8.08
N ALA A 163 -7.48 -5.10 9.31
CA ALA A 163 -8.20 -6.03 10.15
C ALA A 163 -8.49 -5.36 11.49
N ALA A 164 -9.71 -5.50 11.98
CA ALA A 164 -10.11 -4.99 13.28
C ALA A 164 -10.75 -6.10 14.11
N ILE A 165 -10.50 -6.06 15.41
CA ILE A 165 -11.24 -6.82 16.42
C ILE A 165 -11.90 -5.78 17.31
N GLY A 166 -13.21 -5.87 17.51
CA GLY A 166 -13.92 -4.83 18.24
C GLY A 166 -15.17 -5.31 18.96
N SER A 167 -15.46 -4.60 20.05
CA SER A 167 -16.75 -4.63 20.74
C SER A 167 -17.31 -3.20 20.77
N ALA A 168 -18.48 -3.03 21.38
CA ALA A 168 -19.00 -1.69 21.66
C ALA A 168 -18.36 -1.02 22.89
N ARG A 169 -17.19 -1.49 23.36
CA ARG A 169 -16.40 -0.86 24.44
C ARG A 169 -14.94 -0.63 24.10
N TRP A 170 -14.46 -1.23 23.02
CA TRP A 170 -13.08 -1.13 22.60
C TRP A 170 -12.89 -1.62 21.17
N ILE A 171 -11.82 -1.17 20.53
CA ILE A 171 -11.41 -1.62 19.20
C ILE A 171 -9.89 -1.76 19.12
N VAL A 172 -9.42 -2.82 18.45
CA VAL A 172 -8.02 -3.02 18.06
C VAL A 172 -7.98 -3.11 16.55
N ILE A 173 -7.22 -2.24 15.91
CA ILE A 173 -7.07 -2.13 14.46
C ILE A 173 -5.62 -2.45 14.10
N LEU A 174 -5.45 -3.42 13.21
CA LEU A 174 -4.19 -3.73 12.55
C LEU A 174 -4.13 -2.94 11.24
N LYS A 175 -3.12 -2.08 11.12
CA LYS A 175 -2.94 -1.21 9.97
C LYS A 175 -2.43 -1.98 8.76
N ASP A 176 -1.57 -2.98 8.92
CA ASP A 176 -1.12 -3.85 7.82
C ASP A 176 -1.20 -5.32 8.26
N PRO A 177 -2.37 -5.97 8.11
CA PRO A 177 -2.53 -7.38 8.50
C PRO A 177 -1.69 -8.32 7.63
N GLY A 178 -1.31 -7.93 6.41
CA GLY A 178 -0.40 -8.70 5.56
C GLY A 178 1.02 -8.72 6.10
N LYS A 179 1.55 -7.57 6.53
CA LYS A 179 2.83 -7.46 7.23
C LYS A 179 2.80 -8.30 8.52
N ALA A 180 1.73 -8.17 9.30
CA ALA A 180 1.55 -8.86 10.58
C ALA A 180 1.52 -10.39 10.44
N PHE A 181 0.69 -10.93 9.55
CA PHE A 181 0.37 -12.36 9.52
C PHE A 181 1.00 -13.14 8.38
N LEU A 182 1.25 -12.52 7.21
CA LEU A 182 1.87 -13.18 6.07
C LEU A 182 3.39 -13.02 6.09
N LYS A 183 3.87 -11.80 6.36
CA LYS A 183 5.31 -11.51 6.48
C LYS A 183 5.86 -11.75 7.88
N LYS A 184 4.99 -11.95 8.87
CA LYS A 184 5.34 -12.29 10.25
C LYS A 184 6.19 -11.23 10.96
N VAL A 185 5.94 -9.95 10.64
CA VAL A 185 6.63 -8.80 11.23
C VAL A 185 5.59 -7.77 11.62
N ILE A 186 5.55 -7.39 12.89
CA ILE A 186 4.68 -6.30 13.35
C ILE A 186 5.33 -5.53 14.49
N GLU A 187 5.17 -4.20 14.45
CA GLU A 187 5.62 -3.27 15.47
C GLU A 187 4.41 -2.58 16.13
N ALA A 188 4.62 -1.96 17.29
CA ALA A 188 3.54 -1.26 18.00
C ALA A 188 2.90 -0.14 17.17
N GLU A 189 3.67 0.50 16.29
CA GLU A 189 3.18 1.54 15.37
C GLU A 189 2.17 1.01 14.32
N ASP A 190 2.16 -0.30 14.05
CA ASP A 190 1.22 -0.93 13.13
C ASP A 190 -0.15 -1.21 13.78
N VAL A 191 -0.30 -0.90 15.07
CA VAL A 191 -1.50 -1.20 15.86
C VAL A 191 -2.14 0.09 16.39
N LEU A 192 -3.46 0.21 16.26
CA LEU A 192 -4.26 1.19 16.99
C LEU A 192 -5.23 0.46 17.94
N ALA A 193 -5.06 0.64 19.24
CA ALA A 193 -5.94 0.06 20.25
C ALA A 193 -6.59 1.17 21.06
N LEU A 194 -7.92 1.20 21.11
CA LEU A 194 -8.70 2.25 21.77
C LEU A 194 -9.81 1.65 22.65
N GLN A 195 -9.99 2.22 23.84
CA GLN A 195 -11.15 2.00 24.69
C GLN A 195 -12.27 3.01 24.37
N ALA A 196 -13.47 2.80 24.90
CA ALA A 196 -14.69 3.54 24.56
C ALA A 196 -14.54 5.07 24.53
N ASN A 197 -13.94 5.68 25.56
CA ASN A 197 -13.70 7.13 25.60
C ASN A 197 -12.75 7.57 24.47
N GLN A 198 -11.68 6.81 24.26
CA GLN A 198 -10.70 7.09 23.21
C GLN A 198 -11.28 6.88 21.80
N MET A 199 -12.26 6.01 21.63
CA MET A 199 -12.95 5.84 20.34
C MET A 199 -13.70 7.10 19.91
N VAL A 200 -14.29 7.83 20.88
CA VAL A 200 -14.96 9.12 20.62
C VAL A 200 -13.95 10.25 20.36
N GLU A 201 -12.86 10.27 21.13
CA GLU A 201 -11.79 11.27 20.98
C GLU A 201 -11.03 11.11 19.67
N ARG A 202 -10.84 9.87 19.21
CA ARG A 202 -10.06 9.52 18.02
C ARG A 202 -10.91 8.96 16.88
N SER A 203 -12.15 9.42 16.78
CA SER A 203 -13.09 9.00 15.74
C SER A 203 -12.56 9.29 14.33
N ASP A 204 -11.80 10.37 14.18
CA ASP A 204 -11.09 10.75 12.95
C ASP A 204 -10.06 9.70 12.53
N HIS A 205 -9.24 9.22 13.46
CA HIS A 205 -8.27 8.16 13.22
C HIS A 205 -8.96 6.84 12.85
N ILE A 206 -10.06 6.49 13.52
CA ILE A 206 -10.85 5.30 13.19
C ILE A 206 -11.42 5.43 11.77
N TYR A 207 -12.03 6.57 11.44
CA TYR A 207 -12.62 6.81 10.12
C TYR A 207 -11.57 6.75 9.00
N GLN A 208 -10.41 7.38 9.20
CA GLN A 208 -9.30 7.34 8.25
C GLN A 208 -8.75 5.93 8.03
N LEU A 209 -8.78 5.08 9.06
CA LEU A 209 -8.28 3.72 8.95
C LEU A 209 -9.32 2.76 8.38
N LEU A 210 -10.59 2.86 8.76
CA LEU A 210 -11.58 1.82 8.48
C LEU A 210 -12.67 2.21 7.50
N SER A 211 -12.84 3.49 7.13
CA SER A 211 -13.94 3.85 6.23
C SER A 211 -13.79 3.21 4.86
N ALA A 212 -14.92 2.81 4.27
CA ALA A 212 -14.96 2.27 2.92
C ALA A 212 -14.35 3.26 1.92
N GLU A 213 -14.57 4.57 2.12
CA GLU A 213 -13.95 5.61 1.32
C GLU A 213 -12.42 5.59 1.44
N ALA A 214 -11.86 5.60 2.65
CA ALA A 214 -10.42 5.60 2.84
C ALA A 214 -9.75 4.35 2.23
N LEU A 215 -10.38 3.18 2.41
CA LEU A 215 -9.86 1.92 1.89
C LEU A 215 -10.04 1.79 0.37
N LYS A 216 -11.18 2.22 -0.20
CA LYS A 216 -11.38 2.28 -1.66
C LYS A 216 -10.46 3.28 -2.36
N THR A 217 -10.08 4.37 -1.70
CA THR A 217 -9.21 5.39 -2.30
C THR A 217 -7.77 4.88 -2.51
N ALA A 218 -7.34 3.86 -1.76
CA ALA A 218 -6.05 3.23 -1.96
C ALA A 218 -5.95 2.43 -3.29
N GLN A 219 -7.09 2.04 -3.89
CA GLN A 219 -7.12 1.22 -5.10
C GLN A 219 -8.29 1.53 -6.04
N ARG A 220 -8.55 2.80 -6.37
CA ARG A 220 -9.44 3.11 -7.50
C ARG A 220 -8.86 2.52 -8.79
N GLU A 221 -9.69 1.82 -9.55
CA GLU A 221 -9.31 1.37 -10.89
C GLU A 221 -8.90 2.59 -11.74
N PRO A 222 -7.86 2.44 -12.57
CA PRO A 222 -7.45 3.50 -13.46
C PRO A 222 -8.54 3.78 -14.49
N VAL A 223 -8.84 5.06 -14.67
CA VAL A 223 -9.84 5.53 -15.63
C VAL A 223 -9.19 5.85 -16.96
N HIS A 224 -9.96 5.84 -18.04
CA HIS A 224 -9.50 6.40 -19.32
C HIS A 224 -9.65 7.93 -19.36
N PRO A 225 -8.91 8.63 -20.25
CA PRO A 225 -8.95 10.10 -20.33
C PRO A 225 -10.35 10.69 -20.51
N ASP A 226 -11.20 10.04 -21.30
CA ASP A 226 -12.59 10.43 -21.57
C ASP A 226 -13.56 10.10 -20.42
N GLU A 227 -13.20 9.17 -19.55
CA GLU A 227 -14.01 8.77 -18.40
C GLU A 227 -13.81 9.69 -17.19
N LEU A 228 -12.74 10.51 -17.17
CA LEU A 228 -12.41 11.33 -16.01
C LEU A 228 -13.57 12.26 -15.60
N VAL A 229 -14.33 12.78 -16.58
CA VAL A 229 -15.50 13.63 -16.33
C VAL A 229 -16.61 12.91 -15.56
N LEU A 230 -16.74 11.59 -15.71
CA LEU A 230 -17.73 10.79 -14.96
C LEU A 230 -17.38 10.71 -13.48
N HIS A 231 -16.08 10.79 -13.16
CA HIS A 231 -15.58 10.78 -11.79
C HIS A 231 -15.46 12.19 -11.18
N LEU A 232 -15.47 13.23 -12.01
CA LEU A 232 -15.37 14.64 -11.63
C LEU A 232 -16.37 15.52 -12.41
N PRO A 233 -17.69 15.32 -12.25
CA PRO A 233 -18.72 15.85 -13.17
C PRO A 233 -18.86 17.38 -13.16
N ASN A 234 -18.46 18.05 -12.08
CA ASN A 234 -18.58 19.52 -11.97
C ASN A 234 -17.29 20.27 -12.38
N GLY A 235 -16.31 19.59 -12.98
CA GLY A 235 -15.03 20.19 -13.37
C GLY A 235 -14.16 20.68 -12.19
N GLY A 236 -14.63 20.49 -10.96
CA GLY A 236 -14.00 20.97 -9.75
C GLY A 236 -12.84 20.11 -9.32
N ASP A 237 -11.70 20.76 -9.16
CA ASP A 237 -10.68 20.44 -8.16
C ASP A 237 -9.48 19.63 -8.59
N ILE A 238 -9.04 19.61 -9.85
CA ILE A 238 -7.66 19.16 -10.12
C ILE A 238 -6.68 20.28 -9.72
N ARG A 239 -5.94 20.05 -8.64
CA ARG A 239 -4.89 20.96 -8.13
C ARG A 239 -3.60 20.84 -8.94
N ARG A 240 -3.22 19.61 -9.30
CA ARG A 240 -1.98 19.30 -10.02
C ARG A 240 -2.19 18.10 -10.93
N LEU A 241 -1.42 18.06 -12.02
CA LEU A 241 -1.37 16.94 -12.95
C LEU A 241 0.07 16.49 -13.10
N PHE A 242 0.31 15.18 -13.16
CA PHE A 242 1.65 14.61 -13.29
C PHE A 242 1.63 13.51 -14.35
N ARG A 243 2.72 13.35 -15.09
CA ARG A 243 2.99 12.11 -15.81
C ARG A 243 3.37 11.00 -14.85
N ALA A 244 3.08 9.79 -15.28
CA ALA A 244 3.47 8.58 -14.61
C ALA A 244 3.76 7.47 -15.62
N THR A 245 4.56 6.50 -15.18
CA THR A 245 4.83 5.28 -15.93
C THR A 245 4.28 4.11 -15.14
N HIS A 246 3.40 3.32 -15.74
CA HIS A 246 3.06 2.01 -15.21
C HIS A 246 4.09 1.00 -15.68
N VAL A 247 4.61 0.20 -14.76
CA VAL A 247 5.69 -0.77 -14.98
C VAL A 247 5.20 -2.13 -14.51
N THR A 248 5.17 -3.10 -15.42
CA THR A 248 4.89 -4.50 -15.10
C THR A 248 6.16 -5.31 -15.29
N ARG A 249 6.54 -6.10 -14.28
CA ARG A 249 7.60 -7.08 -14.41
C ARG A 249 7.01 -8.45 -14.63
N ASP A 250 7.51 -9.12 -15.64
CA ASP A 250 7.12 -10.49 -15.97
C ASP A 250 8.37 -11.32 -16.24
N VAL A 251 8.22 -12.64 -16.20
CA VAL A 251 9.24 -13.59 -16.63
C VAL A 251 8.71 -14.27 -17.86
N SER A 252 9.47 -14.22 -18.97
CA SER A 252 9.13 -14.94 -20.19
C SER A 252 8.70 -16.37 -19.86
N THR A 253 7.57 -16.80 -20.45
CA THR A 253 7.03 -18.15 -20.29
C THR A 253 7.83 -19.20 -21.06
N ASP A 254 8.92 -18.83 -21.75
CA ASP A 254 9.82 -19.78 -22.39
C ASP A 254 10.56 -20.62 -21.31
N PRO A 255 10.25 -21.92 -21.17
CA PRO A 255 10.84 -22.76 -20.14
C PRO A 255 12.34 -23.03 -20.37
N TYR A 256 12.88 -22.72 -21.56
CA TYR A 256 14.27 -22.99 -21.93
C TYR A 256 15.16 -21.75 -21.80
N ALA A 257 14.59 -20.55 -21.76
CA ALA A 257 15.32 -19.29 -21.59
C ALA A 257 14.46 -18.20 -20.94
N PRO A 258 14.07 -18.35 -19.65
CA PRO A 258 13.29 -17.34 -18.96
C PRO A 258 14.09 -16.03 -18.88
N GLN A 259 13.65 -15.02 -19.63
CA GLN A 259 14.19 -13.66 -19.60
C GLN A 259 13.19 -12.75 -18.88
N PRO A 260 13.62 -11.93 -17.91
CA PRO A 260 12.74 -10.93 -17.33
C PRO A 260 12.37 -9.90 -18.41
N SER A 261 11.08 -9.63 -18.50
CA SER A 261 10.52 -8.59 -19.36
C SER A 261 9.97 -7.48 -18.49
N ILE A 262 10.18 -6.24 -18.93
CA ILE A 262 9.56 -5.07 -18.32
C ILE A 262 8.62 -4.49 -19.36
N TYR A 263 7.34 -4.40 -19.03
CA TYR A 263 6.36 -3.70 -19.82
C TYR A 263 6.12 -2.33 -19.20
N VAL A 264 6.13 -1.28 -20.03
CA VAL A 264 5.88 0.09 -19.60
C VAL A 264 4.70 0.69 -20.34
N ASN A 265 3.84 1.43 -19.64
CA ASN A 265 2.72 2.13 -20.25
C ASN A 265 2.63 3.58 -19.75
N ALA A 266 2.15 4.47 -20.61
CA ALA A 266 1.98 5.88 -20.31
C ALA A 266 0.75 6.10 -19.43
N TRP A 267 0.93 6.78 -18.31
CA TRP A 267 -0.11 7.08 -17.33
C TRP A 267 -0.06 8.55 -16.92
N LEU A 268 -1.16 9.06 -16.38
CA LEU A 268 -1.26 10.38 -15.77
C LEU A 268 -1.81 10.22 -14.35
N ILE A 269 -1.47 11.18 -13.49
CA ILE A 269 -2.00 11.27 -12.14
C ILE A 269 -2.56 12.67 -11.93
N ALA A 270 -3.85 12.75 -11.61
CA ALA A 270 -4.50 13.99 -11.21
C ALA A 270 -4.61 14.05 -9.68
N GLN A 271 -4.02 15.07 -9.08
CA GLN A 271 -4.20 15.38 -7.67
C GLN A 271 -5.40 16.32 -7.51
N ARG A 272 -6.37 15.91 -6.71
CA ARG A 272 -7.53 16.74 -6.36
C ARG A 272 -7.18 17.77 -5.28
N LYS A 273 -7.97 18.86 -5.14
CA LYS A 273 -7.73 19.90 -4.10
C LYS A 273 -7.88 19.37 -2.69
N ASP A 274 -8.71 18.35 -2.48
CA ASP A 274 -8.84 17.60 -1.22
C ASP A 274 -7.66 16.65 -0.94
N GLY A 275 -6.71 16.54 -1.87
CA GLY A 275 -5.51 15.72 -1.75
C GLY A 275 -5.62 14.33 -2.37
N ALA A 276 -6.80 13.90 -2.80
CA ALA A 276 -6.98 12.57 -3.40
C ALA A 276 -6.25 12.45 -4.75
N LEU A 277 -5.72 11.26 -5.04
CA LEU A 277 -5.04 10.95 -6.30
C LEU A 277 -5.93 10.10 -7.19
N LEU A 278 -6.13 10.53 -8.43
CA LEU A 278 -6.76 9.75 -9.48
C LEU A 278 -5.70 9.33 -10.50
N THR A 279 -5.77 8.08 -10.94
CA THR A 279 -4.84 7.54 -11.93
C THR A 279 -5.56 7.32 -13.24
N ILE A 280 -4.96 7.80 -14.32
CA ILE A 280 -5.52 7.80 -15.67
C ILE A 280 -4.58 6.97 -16.53
N ARG A 281 -5.11 5.96 -17.23
CA ARG A 281 -4.33 5.05 -18.06
C ARG A 281 -4.54 5.28 -19.55
N ALA A 282 -3.47 5.09 -20.32
CA ALA A 282 -3.54 5.01 -21.77
C ALA A 282 -4.41 3.84 -22.22
N ARG A 283 -5.00 3.96 -23.41
CA ARG A 283 -5.75 2.87 -24.06
C ARG A 283 -4.80 1.91 -24.78
N GLU A 284 -3.66 2.43 -25.21
CA GLU A 284 -2.64 1.70 -25.92
C GLU A 284 -2.03 0.60 -25.04
N PRO A 285 -1.68 -0.55 -25.65
CA PRO A 285 -1.02 -1.64 -24.92
C PRO A 285 0.36 -1.21 -24.42
N ALA A 286 0.83 -1.83 -23.35
CA ALA A 286 2.16 -1.54 -22.82
C ALA A 286 3.25 -1.84 -23.87
N LEU A 287 4.30 -1.01 -23.87
CA LEU A 287 5.52 -1.21 -24.65
C LEU A 287 6.47 -2.12 -23.88
N ILE A 288 7.18 -2.99 -24.57
CA ILE A 288 8.26 -3.79 -23.95
C ILE A 288 9.50 -2.91 -23.87
N LEU A 289 10.11 -2.83 -22.69
CA LEU A 289 11.40 -2.18 -22.50
C LEU A 289 12.45 -2.97 -23.30
N PRO A 290 13.14 -2.35 -24.27
CA PRO A 290 14.05 -3.08 -25.14
C PRO A 290 15.28 -3.55 -24.39
N ALA A 291 15.63 -4.82 -24.57
CA ALA A 291 16.88 -5.39 -24.08
C ALA A 291 18.11 -4.90 -24.87
N ASN A 292 17.93 -4.42 -26.10
CA ASN A 292 19.01 -3.88 -26.92
C ASN A 292 19.03 -2.36 -26.80
N PRO A 293 20.12 -1.76 -26.28
CA PRO A 293 20.23 -0.30 -26.11
C PRO A 293 19.99 0.52 -27.39
N LYS A 294 20.19 -0.08 -28.58
CA LYS A 294 19.97 0.60 -29.86
C LYS A 294 18.51 1.04 -30.08
N PHE A 295 17.55 0.35 -29.48
CA PHE A 295 16.12 0.69 -29.61
C PHE A 295 15.62 1.53 -28.45
N PHE A 296 16.50 1.93 -27.54
CA PHE A 296 16.11 2.56 -26.29
C PHE A 296 15.64 4.00 -26.48
N GLU A 297 16.29 4.77 -27.36
CA GLU A 297 15.84 6.13 -27.68
C GLU A 297 14.46 6.14 -28.35
N ASP A 298 14.26 5.26 -29.35
CA ASP A 298 12.96 5.09 -30.02
C ASP A 298 11.87 4.73 -29.01
N HIS A 299 12.14 3.79 -28.10
CA HIS A 299 11.22 3.40 -27.03
C HIS A 299 10.83 4.57 -26.11
N LEU A 300 11.78 5.41 -25.73
CA LEU A 300 11.50 6.60 -24.92
C LEU A 300 10.67 7.63 -25.70
N GLY A 301 10.94 7.77 -27.01
CA GLY A 301 10.14 8.59 -27.92
C GLY A 301 8.70 8.12 -28.03
N ASP A 302 8.48 6.82 -28.24
CA ASP A 302 7.16 6.21 -28.34
C ASP A 302 6.34 6.43 -27.07
N LEU A 303 6.96 6.27 -25.88
CA LEU A 303 6.25 6.48 -24.62
C LEU A 303 5.94 7.97 -24.37
N LEU A 304 6.82 8.87 -24.80
CA LEU A 304 6.59 10.32 -24.75
C LEU A 304 5.41 10.71 -25.63
N GLU A 305 5.40 10.24 -26.88
CA GLU A 305 4.30 10.50 -27.83
C GLU A 305 2.96 10.02 -27.27
N ARG A 306 2.90 8.79 -26.73
CA ARG A 306 1.70 8.25 -26.08
C ARG A 306 1.27 9.07 -24.87
N SER A 307 2.22 9.55 -24.07
CA SER A 307 1.93 10.40 -22.92
C SER A 307 1.36 11.76 -23.35
N ASP A 308 1.88 12.34 -24.42
CA ASP A 308 1.39 13.61 -24.98
C ASP A 308 0.03 13.47 -25.64
N GLN A 309 -0.19 12.39 -26.39
CA GLN A 309 -1.50 12.07 -26.95
C GLN A 309 -2.55 11.93 -25.84
N MET A 310 -2.25 11.16 -24.79
CA MET A 310 -3.17 10.97 -23.67
C MET A 310 -3.48 12.29 -22.93
N LEU A 311 -2.48 13.17 -22.78
CA LEU A 311 -2.68 14.49 -22.19
C LEU A 311 -3.55 15.38 -23.08
N ALA A 312 -3.38 15.31 -24.41
CA ALA A 312 -4.19 16.04 -25.38
C ALA A 312 -5.64 15.54 -25.37
N GLU A 313 -5.86 14.22 -25.36
CA GLU A 313 -7.18 13.60 -25.24
C GLU A 313 -7.88 14.02 -23.94
N LEU A 314 -7.15 13.98 -22.82
CA LEU A 314 -7.67 14.40 -21.53
C LEU A 314 -8.09 15.88 -21.52
N ARG A 315 -7.27 16.76 -22.11
CA ARG A 315 -7.59 18.20 -22.21
C ARG A 315 -8.77 18.46 -23.13
N ALA A 316 -8.95 17.67 -24.17
CA ALA A 316 -10.06 17.80 -25.11
C ALA A 316 -11.38 17.30 -24.53
N SER A 317 -11.34 16.24 -23.71
CA SER A 317 -12.53 15.62 -23.10
C SER A 317 -13.02 16.34 -21.84
N TYR A 318 -12.13 17.04 -21.13
CA TYR A 318 -12.46 17.62 -19.83
C TYR A 318 -13.12 19.01 -19.99
N PRO A 319 -14.25 19.28 -19.31
CA PRO A 319 -15.06 20.48 -19.55
C PRO A 319 -14.45 21.79 -19.03
N VAL A 320 -13.31 21.73 -18.33
CA VAL A 320 -12.61 22.88 -17.73
C VAL A 320 -11.13 22.80 -18.08
N GLU A 321 -10.47 23.96 -18.16
CA GLU A 321 -9.02 24.02 -18.36
C GLU A 321 -8.26 23.28 -17.24
N LEU A 322 -7.46 22.30 -17.64
CA LEU A 322 -6.62 21.52 -16.73
C LEU A 322 -5.31 22.26 -16.42
N PRO A 323 -4.77 22.12 -15.20
CA PRO A 323 -3.46 22.68 -14.89
C PRO A 323 -2.37 22.07 -15.77
N ALA A 324 -1.29 22.82 -15.96
CA ALA A 324 -0.07 22.30 -16.56
C ALA A 324 0.50 21.13 -15.73
N LEU A 325 1.32 20.30 -16.39
CA LEU A 325 2.06 19.24 -15.70
C LEU A 325 2.95 19.84 -14.61
N SER A 326 3.01 19.15 -13.48
CA SER A 326 3.76 19.54 -12.29
C SER A 326 5.05 18.74 -12.17
N PRO A 327 6.14 19.35 -11.65
CA PRO A 327 7.38 18.64 -11.40
C PRO A 327 7.21 17.58 -10.31
N ILE A 328 8.04 16.53 -10.35
CA ILE A 328 7.97 15.42 -9.39
C ILE A 328 8.17 15.89 -7.94
N GLY A 329 8.97 16.94 -7.71
CA GLY A 329 9.15 17.54 -6.38
C GLY A 329 7.86 18.13 -5.78
N ALA A 330 6.82 18.38 -6.58
CA ALA A 330 5.51 18.84 -6.12
C ALA A 330 4.51 17.68 -5.90
N PHE A 331 4.90 16.44 -6.19
CA PHE A 331 4.05 15.27 -6.00
C PHE A 331 3.88 14.98 -4.51
N PRO A 332 2.63 14.80 -4.00
CA PRO A 332 2.38 14.55 -2.58
C PRO A 332 2.87 13.18 -2.08
N ASN A 333 3.46 12.38 -2.98
CA ASN A 333 3.70 10.95 -2.83
C ASN A 333 2.39 10.15 -2.79
N PHE A 334 2.50 8.86 -3.11
CA PHE A 334 1.46 7.91 -2.77
C PHE A 334 1.52 7.66 -1.27
N VAL A 335 0.36 7.73 -0.63
CA VAL A 335 0.23 7.30 0.76
C VAL A 335 0.22 5.78 0.76
N SER A 336 1.25 5.18 1.34
CA SER A 336 1.28 3.76 1.67
C SER A 336 1.64 3.62 3.14
N ASP A 337 1.24 2.51 3.77
CA ASP A 337 1.41 2.26 5.20
C ASP A 337 2.90 2.20 5.65
N THR A 338 3.87 2.18 4.71
CA THR A 338 5.31 1.99 5.01
C THR A 338 6.24 3.08 4.47
N ALA A 339 5.79 3.94 3.56
CA ALA A 339 6.57 5.11 3.11
C ALA A 339 5.73 6.07 2.26
N ASN A 340 6.05 7.37 2.38
CA ASN A 340 5.73 8.36 1.36
C ASN A 340 6.66 8.14 0.16
N SER A 341 6.14 7.58 -0.92
CA SER A 341 6.93 7.25 -2.12
C SER A 341 6.26 7.76 -3.41
N PRO A 342 7.02 8.20 -4.42
CA PRO A 342 6.52 8.48 -5.76
C PRO A 342 6.22 7.19 -6.55
N VAL A 343 6.47 6.02 -5.95
CA VAL A 343 6.18 4.71 -6.53
C VAL A 343 5.13 4.00 -5.68
N ARG A 344 4.01 3.63 -6.31
CA ARG A 344 3.00 2.75 -5.74
C ARG A 344 3.15 1.36 -6.33
N ARG A 345 3.19 0.34 -5.48
CA ARG A 345 3.20 -1.07 -5.88
C ARG A 345 1.77 -1.61 -5.81
N ASP A 346 1.40 -2.48 -6.74
CA ASP A 346 0.14 -3.23 -6.66
C ASP A 346 0.24 -4.39 -5.65
N ARG A 347 -0.90 -5.07 -5.42
CA ARG A 347 -0.99 -6.17 -4.45
C ARG A 347 -0.20 -7.42 -4.87
N THR A 348 -0.12 -7.71 -6.17
CA THR A 348 0.63 -8.87 -6.70
C THR A 348 2.13 -8.68 -6.57
N GLY A 349 2.55 -7.42 -6.51
CA GLY A 349 3.93 -7.03 -6.40
C GLY A 349 4.72 -7.13 -7.69
N SER A 350 4.02 -7.27 -8.82
CA SER A 350 4.58 -7.29 -10.18
C SER A 350 4.23 -6.01 -10.96
N ASN A 351 3.29 -5.19 -10.48
CA ASN A 351 2.93 -3.93 -11.12
C ASN A 351 3.27 -2.73 -10.22
N TYR A 352 3.77 -1.68 -10.86
CA TYR A 352 4.25 -0.48 -10.19
C TYR A 352 3.79 0.74 -10.96
N LEU A 353 3.24 1.73 -10.27
CA LEU A 353 2.95 3.03 -10.82
C LEU A 353 3.99 4.03 -10.30
N VAL A 354 4.78 4.58 -11.21
CA VAL A 354 5.86 5.51 -10.92
C VAL A 354 5.41 6.91 -11.33
N ALA A 355 5.20 7.81 -10.38
CA ALA A 355 5.02 9.22 -10.68
C ALA A 355 6.34 9.80 -11.18
N THR A 356 6.34 10.43 -12.35
CA THR A 356 7.53 10.95 -13.03
C THR A 356 7.48 12.47 -13.22
N GLY A 357 6.33 13.08 -12.92
CA GLY A 357 6.17 14.54 -12.93
C GLY A 357 6.06 15.08 -14.35
N LEU A 358 7.15 15.64 -14.88
CA LEU A 358 7.20 16.17 -16.25
C LEU A 358 7.68 15.12 -17.26
N GLU A 359 8.39 14.10 -16.80
CA GLU A 359 9.01 13.09 -17.66
C GLU A 359 7.99 12.00 -18.01
N ALA A 360 8.02 11.45 -19.23
CA ALA A 360 7.13 10.34 -19.62
C ALA A 360 7.60 8.98 -19.07
N HIS A 361 8.90 8.84 -18.79
CA HIS A 361 9.52 7.61 -18.30
C HIS A 361 10.28 7.82 -17.00
N TYR A 362 10.43 6.75 -16.19
CA TYR A 362 11.32 6.74 -15.02
C TYR A 362 12.82 6.66 -15.37
N LEU A 363 13.14 6.43 -16.65
CA LEU A 363 14.49 6.27 -17.20
C LEU A 363 14.82 7.47 -18.08
N ARG A 364 16.08 7.87 -18.08
CA ARG A 364 16.65 8.81 -19.04
C ARG A 364 17.26 8.02 -20.20
N ALA A 365 17.41 8.66 -21.37
CA ALA A 365 18.11 8.06 -22.52
C ALA A 365 19.49 7.50 -22.15
N GLY A 366 20.19 8.19 -21.26
CA GLY A 366 21.40 7.70 -20.64
C GLY A 366 21.67 8.39 -19.29
N PRO A 367 22.76 8.00 -18.62
CA PRO A 367 23.20 8.64 -17.40
C PRO A 367 23.65 10.08 -17.67
N VAL A 368 23.32 11.00 -16.76
CA VAL A 368 23.70 12.43 -16.89
C VAL A 368 25.21 12.68 -16.75
N VAL A 369 25.98 11.65 -16.39
CA VAL A 369 27.44 11.66 -16.31
C VAL A 369 27.96 10.35 -16.89
N ASP A 370 29.10 10.40 -17.57
CA ASP A 370 29.82 9.18 -17.95
C ASP A 370 30.44 8.56 -16.70
N CYS A 371 30.24 7.26 -16.48
CA CYS A 371 30.55 6.63 -15.21
C CYS A 371 31.12 5.23 -15.44
N ALA A 372 32.39 5.05 -15.08
CA ALA A 372 33.09 3.78 -15.25
C ALA A 372 32.52 2.65 -14.37
N TYR A 373 31.78 3.00 -13.31
CA TYR A 373 31.18 2.04 -12.39
C TYR A 373 29.89 1.36 -12.89
N HIS A 374 29.54 1.57 -14.16
CA HIS A 374 28.61 0.68 -14.87
C HIS A 374 29.26 -0.69 -15.16
N SER A 375 30.59 -0.75 -15.17
CA SER A 375 31.34 -2.00 -15.27
C SER A 375 31.62 -2.60 -13.90
N HIS A 376 31.15 -3.84 -13.68
CA HIS A 376 31.49 -4.62 -12.50
C HIS A 376 33.00 -4.84 -12.38
N GLU A 377 33.70 -5.06 -13.50
CA GLU A 377 35.14 -5.28 -13.50
C GLU A 377 35.91 -4.08 -12.94
N VAL A 378 35.55 -2.87 -13.37
CA VAL A 378 36.12 -1.63 -12.84
C VAL A 378 35.87 -1.52 -11.33
N CYS A 379 34.63 -1.78 -10.88
CA CYS A 379 34.31 -1.78 -9.45
C CYS A 379 35.10 -2.85 -8.69
N ARG A 380 35.28 -4.05 -9.26
CA ARG A 380 36.00 -5.16 -8.62
C ARG A 380 37.48 -4.82 -8.44
N LEU A 381 38.12 -4.28 -9.48
CA LEU A 381 39.52 -3.83 -9.41
C LEU A 381 39.72 -2.75 -8.35
N ALA A 382 38.73 -1.85 -8.20
CA ALA A 382 38.74 -0.83 -7.15
C ALA A 382 38.30 -1.32 -5.76
N ASN A 383 37.96 -2.61 -5.58
CA ASN A 383 37.38 -3.17 -4.35
C ASN A 383 36.05 -2.49 -3.90
N MET A 384 35.29 -2.00 -4.88
CA MET A 384 34.03 -1.27 -4.71
C MET A 384 32.83 -1.97 -5.36
N ALA A 385 32.96 -3.22 -5.80
CA ALA A 385 31.85 -4.00 -6.36
C ALA A 385 30.78 -4.33 -5.30
N ASP A 386 29.51 -4.12 -5.64
CA ASP A 386 28.35 -4.44 -4.78
C ASP A 386 28.20 -5.95 -4.57
N GLU A 387 28.50 -6.74 -5.60
CA GLU A 387 28.41 -8.21 -5.58
C GLU A 387 29.75 -8.84 -5.95
N PRO A 388 30.04 -10.06 -5.45
CA PRO A 388 31.25 -10.79 -5.84
C PRO A 388 31.30 -11.12 -7.34
N GLN A 389 30.14 -11.37 -7.96
CA GLN A 389 30.02 -11.77 -9.35
C GLN A 389 29.30 -10.70 -10.18
N PRO A 390 29.68 -10.50 -11.45
CA PRO A 390 28.97 -9.58 -12.33
C PRO A 390 27.54 -10.04 -12.59
N VAL A 391 26.64 -9.08 -12.85
CA VAL A 391 25.33 -9.37 -13.43
C VAL A 391 25.52 -9.50 -14.93
N THR A 392 25.63 -10.73 -15.41
CA THR A 392 25.88 -11.05 -16.84
C THR A 392 24.62 -11.38 -17.63
N ALA A 393 23.51 -11.58 -16.93
CA ALA A 393 22.20 -11.81 -17.52
C ALA A 393 21.16 -10.99 -16.76
N ARG A 394 20.11 -10.57 -17.47
CA ARG A 394 18.97 -9.90 -16.87
C ARG A 394 18.32 -10.85 -15.86
N SER A 395 17.93 -10.33 -14.69
CA SER A 395 17.45 -11.18 -13.59
C SER A 395 16.20 -10.61 -12.93
N TYR A 396 15.18 -11.46 -12.82
CA TYR A 396 14.00 -11.16 -12.02
C TYR A 396 14.36 -11.09 -10.52
N GLU A 397 15.03 -12.13 -10.03
CA GLU A 397 15.44 -12.30 -8.62
C GLU A 397 16.36 -11.18 -8.13
N ARG A 398 17.41 -10.84 -8.89
CA ARG A 398 18.33 -9.74 -8.53
C ARG A 398 17.73 -8.36 -8.79
N ARG A 399 16.53 -8.28 -9.37
CA ARG A 399 15.88 -7.03 -9.78
C ARG A 399 16.80 -6.18 -10.65
N SER A 400 17.34 -6.80 -11.69
CA SER A 400 18.33 -6.19 -12.57
C SER A 400 17.96 -6.45 -14.02
N PHE A 401 17.32 -5.48 -14.66
CA PHE A 401 17.07 -5.52 -16.10
C PHE A 401 18.32 -5.15 -16.90
N PHE A 402 19.14 -4.26 -16.36
CA PHE A 402 20.39 -3.87 -16.99
C PHE A 402 21.56 -4.71 -16.48
N ILE A 403 22.43 -5.14 -17.38
CA ILE A 403 23.60 -5.97 -17.07
C ILE A 403 24.87 -5.13 -17.00
N THR A 404 25.96 -5.71 -16.48
CA THR A 404 27.26 -5.03 -16.41
C THR A 404 27.66 -4.45 -17.78
N ASN A 405 28.29 -3.28 -17.77
CA ASN A 405 28.69 -2.47 -18.92
C ASN A 405 27.55 -1.77 -19.68
N GLU A 406 26.28 -2.03 -19.36
CA GLU A 406 25.17 -1.20 -19.89
C GLU A 406 25.09 0.13 -19.13
N ALA A 407 24.78 1.22 -19.83
CA ALA A 407 24.83 2.59 -19.30
C ALA A 407 23.85 2.83 -18.13
N HIS A 408 22.82 2.01 -17.99
CA HIS A 408 21.82 2.09 -16.92
C HIS A 408 22.14 1.17 -15.73
N HIS A 409 23.18 0.34 -15.80
CA HIS A 409 23.57 -0.53 -14.70
C HIS A 409 24.51 0.19 -13.73
N CYS A 410 24.43 -0.09 -12.43
CA CYS A 410 25.39 0.39 -11.44
C CYS A 410 25.92 -0.75 -10.58
N ALA A 411 27.23 -1.00 -10.64
CA ALA A 411 27.90 -2.04 -9.87
C ALA A 411 28.55 -1.53 -8.57
N HIS A 412 28.42 -0.24 -8.24
CA HIS A 412 29.15 0.39 -7.14
C HIS A 412 28.50 0.17 -5.76
N ARG A 413 29.17 -0.57 -4.87
CA ARG A 413 28.69 -0.98 -3.54
C ARG A 413 28.17 0.17 -2.68
N GLN A 414 28.91 1.28 -2.60
CA GLN A 414 28.48 2.39 -1.74
C GLN A 414 27.22 3.08 -2.28
N ILE A 415 27.05 3.15 -3.60
CA ILE A 415 25.84 3.73 -4.20
C ILE A 415 24.67 2.79 -3.96
N GLN A 416 24.88 1.49 -4.14
CA GLN A 416 23.86 0.48 -3.90
C GLN A 416 23.44 0.41 -2.42
N ASN A 417 24.39 0.50 -1.49
CA ASN A 417 24.10 0.63 -0.06
C ASN A 417 23.31 1.91 0.25
N ALA A 418 23.69 3.05 -0.34
CA ALA A 418 22.97 4.30 -0.15
C ALA A 418 21.54 4.23 -0.69
N LYS A 419 21.30 3.55 -1.83
CA LYS A 419 19.95 3.30 -2.36
C LYS A 419 19.10 2.44 -1.42
N ARG A 420 19.70 1.49 -0.70
CA ARG A 420 19.02 0.64 0.28
C ARG A 420 18.84 1.30 1.66
N GLY A 421 19.57 2.38 1.94
CA GLY A 421 19.48 3.15 3.18
C GLY A 421 18.26 4.07 3.24
N ALA A 422 18.16 4.93 4.26
CA ALA A 422 17.02 5.85 4.44
C ALA A 422 17.33 7.28 3.91
N PRO A 423 16.43 7.92 3.12
CA PRO A 423 15.24 7.32 2.50
C PRO A 423 15.63 6.35 1.39
N ALA A 424 14.92 5.22 1.30
CA ALA A 424 15.20 4.19 0.31
C ALA A 424 14.86 4.68 -1.10
N CYS A 425 15.64 4.23 -2.08
CA CYS A 425 15.37 4.49 -3.48
C CYS A 425 14.01 3.85 -3.86
N PRO A 426 13.05 4.62 -4.37
CA PRO A 426 11.69 4.13 -4.60
C PRO A 426 11.62 3.17 -5.80
N ILE A 427 12.67 3.11 -6.63
CA ILE A 427 12.79 2.19 -7.78
C ILE A 427 13.38 0.84 -7.37
N ASP A 428 14.08 0.74 -6.21
CA ASP A 428 14.77 -0.48 -5.78
C ASP A 428 13.84 -1.70 -5.64
N VAL A 429 12.56 -1.44 -5.36
CA VAL A 429 11.52 -2.48 -5.24
C VAL A 429 11.33 -3.33 -6.50
N PHE A 430 11.76 -2.83 -7.67
CA PHE A 430 11.58 -3.52 -8.95
C PHE A 430 12.82 -3.47 -9.85
N GLU A 431 13.71 -2.49 -9.67
CA GLU A 431 14.97 -2.36 -10.38
C GLU A 431 16.08 -1.88 -9.43
N ALA A 432 16.69 -2.82 -8.72
CA ALA A 432 17.71 -2.60 -7.70
C ALA A 432 19.04 -2.13 -8.29
N LYS A 433 19.38 -2.53 -9.52
CA LYS A 433 20.70 -2.22 -10.11
C LYS A 433 20.71 -0.98 -11.03
N LEU A 434 19.57 -0.29 -11.19
CA LEU A 434 19.52 0.95 -11.96
C LEU A 434 20.48 2.02 -11.40
N CYS A 435 21.27 2.60 -12.31
CA CYS A 435 22.10 3.75 -12.07
C CYS A 435 21.23 4.97 -11.74
N CYS A 436 21.47 5.60 -10.58
CA CYS A 436 20.71 6.77 -10.16
C CYS A 436 20.88 7.97 -11.12
N ARG A 437 21.99 8.03 -11.86
CA ARG A 437 22.27 9.06 -12.87
C ARG A 437 21.47 8.86 -14.16
N ALA A 438 20.94 7.67 -14.39
CA ALA A 438 20.09 7.34 -15.53
C ALA A 438 18.59 7.30 -15.17
N CYS A 439 18.22 7.73 -13.96
CA CYS A 439 16.85 7.76 -13.47
C CYS A 439 16.31 9.18 -13.44
N THR A 440 15.03 9.37 -13.79
CA THR A 440 14.37 10.69 -13.71
C THR A 440 14.05 11.10 -12.28
N LEU A 441 13.95 10.14 -11.34
CA LEU A 441 13.76 10.38 -9.91
C LEU A 441 15.06 10.72 -9.15
N GLN A 442 16.16 10.99 -9.86
CA GLN A 442 17.45 11.33 -9.24
C GLN A 442 17.30 12.43 -8.18
N ASP A 443 16.63 13.53 -8.53
CA ASP A 443 16.52 14.72 -7.68
C ASP A 443 15.53 14.52 -6.52
N TRP A 444 14.68 13.49 -6.61
CA TRP A 444 13.86 13.05 -5.49
C TRP A 444 14.69 12.26 -4.46
N CYS A 445 15.60 11.41 -4.93
CA CYS A 445 16.37 10.50 -4.08
C CYS A 445 17.66 11.13 -3.51
N TRP A 446 18.27 12.06 -4.24
CA TRP A 446 19.61 12.56 -3.95
C TRP A 446 19.65 14.07 -3.90
N SER A 447 20.19 14.62 -2.80
CA SER A 447 20.53 16.04 -2.75
C SER A 447 21.70 16.34 -3.70
N SER A 448 21.79 17.58 -4.16
CA SER A 448 22.90 18.02 -5.01
C SER A 448 24.27 17.80 -4.35
N GLU A 449 24.35 17.92 -3.01
CA GLU A 449 25.56 17.64 -2.25
C GLU A 449 25.94 16.15 -2.28
N LYS A 450 24.99 15.25 -2.02
CA LYS A 450 25.22 13.80 -2.12
C LYS A 450 25.61 13.37 -3.53
N LEU A 451 25.01 13.99 -4.56
CA LEU A 451 25.38 13.74 -5.95
C LEU A 451 26.81 14.22 -6.26
N LYS A 452 27.23 15.38 -5.76
CA LYS A 452 28.61 15.87 -5.94
C LYS A 452 29.64 14.98 -5.23
N ALA A 453 29.29 14.43 -4.06
CA ALA A 453 30.13 13.51 -3.31
C ALA A 453 30.12 12.07 -3.87
N ALA A 454 29.13 11.72 -4.70
CA ALA A 454 29.04 10.41 -5.31
C ALA A 454 30.22 10.20 -6.29
N PRO A 455 30.82 8.99 -6.34
CA PRO A 455 31.94 8.70 -7.24
C PRO A 455 31.51 8.62 -8.73
N CYS A 456 30.28 8.99 -9.08
CA CYS A 456 29.83 9.02 -10.46
C CYS A 456 30.55 10.14 -11.24
N GLY A 457 31.01 9.89 -12.46
CA GLY A 457 31.71 10.91 -13.26
C GLY A 457 33.24 10.83 -13.20
N THR A 458 33.82 10.07 -12.25
CA THR A 458 35.26 9.84 -12.22
C THR A 458 35.59 8.73 -13.20
N GLY A 459 35.89 9.09 -14.44
CA GLY A 459 36.78 8.28 -15.25
C GLY A 459 38.14 8.26 -14.54
N VAL A 460 38.70 7.07 -14.34
CA VAL A 460 40.10 6.78 -13.95
C VAL A 460 40.34 6.28 -12.50
N ALA A 461 40.96 5.10 -12.52
CA ALA A 461 41.93 4.47 -11.62
C ALA A 461 42.09 5.01 -10.19
N ALA A 462 41.72 4.17 -9.22
CA ALA A 462 42.39 4.15 -7.92
C ALA A 462 43.45 3.03 -7.96
N ALA A 463 44.71 3.46 -7.84
CA ALA A 463 46.00 2.77 -7.74
C ALA A 463 46.01 1.24 -7.60
#